data_AF-H0WJW8-F1
#
_entry.id   AF-H0WJW8-F1
#
_cell.length_a   1.000
_cell.length_b   1.000
_cell.length_c   1.000
_cell.angle_alpha   90.00
_cell.angle_beta   90.00
_cell.angle_gamma   90.00
#
_symmetry.space_group_name_H-M   'P 1'
#
loop_
_entity.id
_entity.type
_entity.pdbx_description
1 polymer ?
#
loop_
_entity_poly.entity_id
_entity_poly.type
_entity_poly.pdbx_seq_one_letter_code
_entity_poly.pdbx_strand_id
1 'polypeptide(L)'
;MAAAGPGVVRRVEELGDLAQAHIQQLSEAAGEDDHFLIRASAALEKLKLLCGEEKECSNPSNLLELYTQAILDMTYFEENKLVDEDFPEDTSSHKVKELISFLSEPEILVKENNMHPKHCNLLGEELLECLSWRRGALLYMYCHSLTKRKEWLLRKSTLLKKYLVDGISYLLQMLNYRCPVQLNEGVSFQDLDTAKLLSAGIFSDIHLLAMMYCGEMCYWGLKHCADQQPENYEVDTGVSGASYPTHKELLDFQEVGEKILKKYVSVCEGPLKEQEWNTTNAKQILNFFQQHCN
;
A
#
# COMPACT_ATOMS: atom_id res chain seq x y z
N MET A 1 1.49 35.25 -1.77
CA MET A 1 0.67 34.03 -1.98
C MET A 1 1.19 33.40 -3.25
N ALA A 2 1.88 32.26 -3.15
CA ALA A 2 2.42 31.57 -4.31
C ALA A 2 1.33 30.66 -4.87
N ALA A 3 0.85 30.96 -6.08
CA ALA A 3 -0.07 30.11 -6.81
C ALA A 3 0.59 28.73 -7.00
N ALA A 4 -0.10 27.67 -6.60
CA ALA A 4 0.24 26.33 -7.06
C ALA A 4 0.21 26.35 -8.60
N GLY A 5 1.30 25.94 -9.24
CA GLY A 5 1.51 26.16 -10.67
C GLY A 5 0.46 25.48 -11.55
N PRO A 6 0.18 26.00 -12.76
CA PRO A 6 -0.78 25.46 -13.74
C PRO A 6 -0.55 24.00 -14.20
N GLY A 7 0.51 23.33 -13.73
CA GLY A 7 0.89 21.98 -14.14
C GLY A 7 0.12 20.86 -13.44
N VAL A 8 -0.16 20.97 -12.14
CA VAL A 8 -0.85 19.92 -11.35
C VAL A 8 -2.25 19.68 -11.92
N VAL A 9 -3.01 20.77 -12.07
CA VAL A 9 -4.42 20.75 -12.46
C VAL A 9 -4.57 20.09 -13.82
N ARG A 10 -3.77 20.51 -14.80
CA ARG A 10 -3.78 19.95 -16.15
C ARG A 10 -3.42 18.45 -16.15
N ARG A 11 -2.44 18.05 -15.32
CA ARG A 11 -2.00 16.66 -15.26
C ARG A 11 -3.04 15.76 -14.60
N VAL A 12 -3.65 16.22 -13.52
CA VAL A 12 -4.74 15.53 -12.83
C VAL A 12 -5.97 15.39 -13.74
N GLU A 13 -6.27 16.42 -14.55
CA GLU A 13 -7.33 16.37 -15.56
C GLU A 13 -7.02 15.33 -16.66
N GLU A 14 -5.82 15.37 -17.25
CA GLU A 14 -5.37 14.39 -18.26
C GLU A 14 -5.45 12.94 -17.75
N LEU A 15 -4.97 12.69 -16.52
CA LEU A 15 -5.03 11.37 -15.90
C LEU A 15 -6.46 10.98 -15.50
N GLY A 16 -7.29 11.95 -15.11
CA GLY A 16 -8.70 11.75 -14.83
C GLY A 16 -9.46 11.26 -16.06
N ASP A 17 -9.24 11.87 -17.23
CA ASP A 17 -9.85 11.41 -18.48
C ASP A 17 -9.40 9.98 -18.87
N LEU A 18 -8.12 9.64 -18.64
CA LEU A 18 -7.60 8.28 -18.86
C LEU A 18 -8.23 7.25 -17.91
N ALA A 19 -8.32 7.57 -16.62
CA ALA A 19 -8.98 6.73 -15.62
C ALA A 19 -10.46 6.54 -15.95
N GLN A 20 -11.15 7.58 -16.41
CA GLN A 20 -12.55 7.51 -16.83
C GLN A 20 -12.74 6.54 -18.01
N ALA A 21 -11.85 6.59 -19.00
CA ALA A 21 -11.89 5.68 -20.14
C ALA A 21 -11.68 4.21 -19.70
N HIS A 22 -10.79 3.96 -18.74
CA HIS A 22 -10.58 2.63 -18.17
C HIS A 22 -11.81 2.15 -17.38
N ILE A 23 -12.39 3.00 -16.54
CA ILE A 23 -13.62 2.70 -15.79
C ILE A 23 -14.77 2.33 -16.73
N GLN A 24 -14.93 3.03 -17.86
CA GLN A 24 -15.96 2.72 -18.85
C GLN A 24 -15.78 1.30 -19.42
N GLN A 25 -14.55 0.90 -19.76
CA GLN A 25 -14.25 -0.46 -20.23
C GLN A 25 -14.57 -1.51 -19.16
N LEU A 26 -14.25 -1.21 -17.90
CA LEU A 26 -14.55 -2.11 -16.78
C LEU A 26 -16.05 -2.26 -16.56
N SER A 27 -16.83 -1.18 -16.62
CA SER A 27 -18.28 -1.19 -16.45
C SER A 27 -18.98 -2.00 -17.54
N GLU A 28 -18.55 -1.86 -18.80
CA GLU A 28 -19.07 -2.65 -19.93
C GLU A 28 -18.82 -4.15 -19.72
N ALA A 29 -17.67 -4.52 -19.15
CA ALA A 29 -17.33 -5.91 -18.87
C ALA A 29 -18.02 -6.48 -17.61
N ALA A 30 -18.41 -5.63 -16.65
CA ALA A 30 -18.95 -6.02 -15.36
C ALA A 30 -20.49 -6.03 -15.29
N GLY A 31 -21.15 -5.37 -16.23
CA GLY A 31 -22.52 -4.89 -16.06
C GLY A 31 -22.50 -3.55 -15.34
N GLU A 32 -23.19 -2.55 -15.90
CA GLU A 32 -23.05 -1.11 -15.59
C GLU A 32 -23.40 -0.68 -14.14
N ASP A 33 -23.73 -1.63 -13.26
CA ASP A 33 -24.27 -1.38 -11.93
C ASP A 33 -23.26 -1.59 -10.78
N ASP A 34 -21.96 -1.79 -11.07
CA ASP A 34 -20.97 -1.95 -10.00
C ASP A 34 -20.77 -0.64 -9.21
N HIS A 35 -21.03 -0.71 -7.91
CA HIS A 35 -21.04 0.48 -7.05
C HIS A 35 -19.68 1.15 -6.86
N PHE A 36 -18.55 0.43 -6.99
CA PHE A 36 -17.23 1.04 -6.91
C PHE A 36 -16.91 1.79 -8.19
N LEU A 37 -17.21 1.20 -9.35
CA LEU A 37 -17.01 1.86 -10.65
C LEU A 37 -17.90 3.09 -10.81
N ILE A 38 -19.15 3.03 -10.35
CA ILE A 38 -20.07 4.19 -10.30
C ILE A 38 -19.48 5.30 -9.43
N ARG A 39 -18.96 4.96 -8.25
CA ARG A 39 -18.37 5.95 -7.33
C ARG A 39 -17.10 6.58 -7.90
N ALA A 40 -16.23 5.76 -8.52
CA ALA A 40 -15.02 6.23 -9.18
C ALA A 40 -15.36 7.20 -10.32
N SER A 41 -16.30 6.83 -11.19
CA SER A 41 -16.80 7.68 -12.28
C SER A 41 -17.38 9.00 -11.75
N ALA A 42 -18.21 8.95 -10.69
CA ALA A 42 -18.77 10.15 -10.08
C ALA A 42 -17.70 11.09 -9.49
N ALA A 43 -16.62 10.55 -8.92
CA ALA A 43 -15.50 11.34 -8.43
C ALA A 43 -14.75 12.05 -9.57
N LEU A 44 -14.54 11.37 -10.70
CA LEU A 44 -13.89 11.94 -11.89
C LEU A 44 -14.76 13.00 -12.60
N GLU A 45 -16.08 12.80 -12.67
CA GLU A 45 -17.01 13.81 -13.19
C GLU A 45 -16.98 15.08 -12.33
N LYS A 46 -16.96 14.92 -10.99
CA LYS A 46 -16.81 16.05 -10.07
C LYS A 46 -15.45 16.74 -10.24
N LEU A 47 -14.38 15.99 -10.45
CA LEU A 47 -13.05 16.52 -10.73
C LEU A 47 -13.06 17.36 -12.01
N LYS A 48 -13.67 16.85 -13.09
CA LYS A 48 -13.77 17.53 -14.38
C LYS A 48 -14.51 18.85 -14.30
N LEU A 49 -15.61 18.90 -13.55
CA LEU A 49 -16.34 20.14 -13.29
C LEU A 49 -15.45 21.18 -12.59
N LEU A 50 -14.69 20.77 -11.59
CA LEU A 50 -13.78 21.66 -10.84
C LEU A 50 -12.55 22.13 -11.64
N CYS A 51 -12.17 21.41 -12.70
CA CYS A 51 -11.15 21.85 -13.66
C CYS A 51 -11.70 22.88 -14.67
N GLY A 52 -13.00 22.85 -14.96
CA GLY A 52 -13.69 23.72 -15.92
C GLY A 52 -14.14 25.08 -15.38
N GLU A 53 -14.42 25.18 -14.08
CA GLU A 53 -14.72 26.45 -13.39
C GLU A 53 -13.46 27.33 -13.30
N GLU A 54 -13.60 28.68 -13.33
CA GLU A 54 -12.52 29.68 -13.47
C GLU A 54 -11.14 29.22 -12.94
N LYS A 55 -10.20 29.00 -13.88
CA LYS A 55 -8.86 28.40 -13.70
C LYS A 55 -7.96 29.01 -12.60
N GLU A 56 -8.40 30.09 -11.95
CA GLU A 56 -7.67 30.78 -10.89
C GLU A 56 -8.06 30.30 -9.46
N CYS A 57 -9.09 29.45 -9.28
CA CYS A 57 -9.61 29.09 -7.94
C CYS A 57 -9.60 27.58 -7.58
N SER A 58 -9.25 26.67 -8.50
CA SER A 58 -9.28 25.22 -8.20
C SER A 58 -8.19 24.83 -7.19
N ASN A 59 -8.59 24.40 -5.99
CA ASN A 59 -7.66 23.90 -4.97
C ASN A 59 -7.03 22.56 -5.44
N PRO A 60 -5.70 22.50 -5.69
CA PRO A 60 -5.05 21.28 -6.17
C PRO A 60 -5.19 20.09 -5.22
N SER A 61 -5.33 20.34 -3.91
CA SER A 61 -5.54 19.29 -2.92
C SER A 61 -6.89 18.59 -3.14
N ASN A 62 -7.97 19.35 -3.38
CA ASN A 62 -9.30 18.78 -3.62
C ASN A 62 -9.35 17.98 -4.94
N LEU A 63 -8.70 18.47 -5.99
CA LEU A 63 -8.63 17.76 -7.28
C LEU A 63 -7.87 16.44 -7.13
N LEU A 64 -6.74 16.47 -6.43
CA LEU A 64 -5.94 15.29 -6.19
C LEU A 64 -6.63 14.28 -5.28
N GLU A 65 -7.38 14.74 -4.28
CA GLU A 65 -8.22 13.88 -3.43
C GLU A 65 -9.30 13.16 -4.23
N LEU A 66 -10.04 13.87 -5.10
CA LEU A 66 -11.04 13.25 -5.98
C LEU A 66 -10.44 12.22 -6.93
N TYR A 67 -9.30 12.56 -7.53
CA TYR A 67 -8.56 11.63 -8.38
C TYR A 67 -8.11 10.39 -7.59
N THR A 68 -7.54 10.58 -6.40
CA THR A 68 -7.10 9.49 -5.53
C THR A 68 -8.25 8.58 -5.15
N GLN A 69 -9.41 9.15 -4.81
CA GLN A 69 -10.62 8.38 -4.50
C GLN A 69 -11.06 7.52 -5.69
N ALA A 70 -11.07 8.09 -6.90
CA ALA A 70 -11.41 7.34 -8.10
C ALA A 70 -10.44 6.17 -8.36
N ILE A 71 -9.13 6.41 -8.21
CA ILE A 71 -8.12 5.36 -8.32
C ILE A 71 -8.33 4.27 -7.26
N LEU A 72 -8.61 4.63 -6.02
CA LEU A 72 -8.86 3.67 -4.94
C LEU A 72 -10.10 2.81 -5.22
N ASP A 73 -11.22 3.39 -5.62
CA ASP A 73 -12.45 2.65 -5.92
C ASP A 73 -12.30 1.76 -7.17
N MET A 74 -11.71 2.29 -8.25
CA MET A 74 -11.45 1.56 -9.49
C MET A 74 -10.53 0.35 -9.25
N THR A 75 -9.40 0.57 -8.57
CA THR A 75 -8.47 -0.53 -8.27
C THR A 75 -9.06 -1.52 -7.26
N TYR A 76 -9.94 -1.10 -6.34
CA TYR A 76 -10.64 -2.01 -5.42
C TYR A 76 -11.49 -3.03 -6.16
N PHE A 77 -12.24 -2.58 -7.16
CA PHE A 77 -12.99 -3.46 -8.02
C PHE A 77 -12.10 -4.52 -8.71
N GLU A 78 -11.00 -4.09 -9.31
CA GLU A 78 -10.11 -4.99 -10.06
C GLU A 78 -9.31 -5.94 -9.15
N GLU A 79 -8.89 -5.47 -7.98
CA GLU A 79 -8.22 -6.30 -6.98
C GLU A 79 -9.12 -7.42 -6.46
N ASN A 80 -10.40 -7.14 -6.20
CA ASN A 80 -11.35 -8.18 -5.78
C ASN A 80 -11.53 -9.25 -6.85
N LYS A 81 -11.61 -8.85 -8.13
CA LYS A 81 -11.64 -9.82 -9.23
C LYS A 81 -10.43 -10.74 -9.24
N LEU A 82 -9.22 -10.19 -9.05
CA LEU A 82 -8.01 -11.01 -8.95
C LEU A 82 -8.06 -12.00 -7.78
N VAL A 83 -8.61 -11.57 -6.65
CA VAL A 83 -8.76 -12.42 -5.46
C VAL A 83 -9.79 -13.52 -5.72
N ASP A 84 -10.95 -13.18 -6.29
CA ASP A 84 -12.03 -14.13 -6.61
C ASP A 84 -11.57 -15.20 -7.61
N GLU A 85 -10.68 -14.84 -8.54
CA GLU A 85 -10.09 -15.72 -9.53
C GLU A 85 -8.81 -16.46 -9.04
N ASP A 86 -8.42 -16.27 -7.77
CA ASP A 86 -7.19 -16.80 -7.15
C ASP A 86 -5.91 -16.50 -7.98
N PHE A 87 -5.80 -15.26 -8.45
CA PHE A 87 -4.66 -14.72 -9.19
C PHE A 87 -4.18 -15.64 -10.34
N PRO A 88 -4.94 -15.75 -11.46
CA PRO A 88 -4.57 -16.60 -12.60
C PRO A 88 -3.12 -16.40 -13.07
N GLU A 89 -2.37 -17.49 -13.29
CA GLU A 89 -0.92 -17.42 -13.52
C GLU A 89 -0.52 -16.58 -14.74
N ASP A 90 -1.30 -16.66 -15.82
CA ASP A 90 -0.98 -16.05 -17.10
C ASP A 90 -1.14 -14.53 -17.11
N THR A 91 -2.11 -14.00 -16.35
CA THR A 91 -2.50 -12.57 -16.40
C THR A 91 -2.10 -11.79 -15.16
N SER A 92 -2.03 -12.44 -13.99
CA SER A 92 -1.90 -11.73 -12.71
C SER A 92 -0.62 -10.94 -12.57
N SER A 93 0.51 -11.43 -13.12
CA SER A 93 1.76 -10.68 -12.98
C SER A 93 1.71 -9.33 -13.69
N HIS A 94 1.03 -9.24 -14.84
CA HIS A 94 0.85 -7.97 -15.54
C HIS A 94 -0.15 -7.10 -14.78
N LYS A 95 -1.28 -7.71 -14.40
CA LYS A 95 -2.37 -6.97 -13.76
C LYS A 95 -1.97 -6.37 -12.41
N VAL A 96 -1.24 -7.12 -11.58
CA VAL A 96 -0.70 -6.61 -10.31
C VAL A 96 0.25 -5.44 -10.55
N LYS A 97 1.14 -5.50 -11.55
CA LYS A 97 2.04 -4.37 -11.86
C LYS A 97 1.28 -3.12 -12.31
N GLU A 98 0.26 -3.30 -13.13
CA GLU A 98 -0.63 -2.22 -13.58
C GLU A 98 -1.36 -1.56 -12.39
N LEU A 99 -1.97 -2.36 -11.51
CA LEU A 99 -2.67 -1.85 -10.32
C LEU A 99 -1.73 -1.13 -9.35
N ILE A 100 -0.51 -1.65 -9.14
CA ILE A 100 0.52 -0.97 -8.34
C ILE A 100 0.92 0.37 -8.99
N SER A 101 0.95 0.45 -10.32
CA SER A 101 1.21 1.70 -11.04
C SER A 101 0.10 2.72 -10.75
N PHE A 102 -1.18 2.36 -10.98
CA PHE A 102 -2.32 3.23 -10.68
C PHE A 102 -2.31 3.71 -9.23
N LEU A 103 -2.13 2.81 -8.25
CA LEU A 103 -2.06 3.16 -6.84
C LEU A 103 -0.86 4.05 -6.48
N SER A 104 0.16 4.13 -7.32
CA SER A 104 1.33 5.01 -7.11
C SER A 104 1.18 6.38 -7.79
N GLU A 105 0.29 6.51 -8.78
CA GLU A 105 0.10 7.75 -9.54
C GLU A 105 -0.22 8.97 -8.65
N PRO A 106 -1.14 8.91 -7.67
CA PRO A 106 -1.43 10.05 -6.80
C PRO A 106 -0.20 10.58 -6.07
N GLU A 107 0.65 9.70 -5.55
CA GLU A 107 1.89 10.11 -4.87
C GLU A 107 2.95 10.67 -5.82
N ILE A 108 3.03 10.10 -7.02
CA ILE A 108 3.93 10.61 -8.07
C ILE A 108 3.52 12.05 -8.42
N LEU A 109 2.22 12.31 -8.57
CA LEU A 109 1.70 13.65 -8.79
C LEU A 109 2.07 14.60 -7.65
N VAL A 110 1.93 14.21 -6.38
CA VAL A 110 2.39 15.06 -5.25
C VAL A 110 3.88 15.40 -5.39
N LYS A 111 4.73 14.41 -5.69
CA LYS A 111 6.19 14.57 -5.77
C LYS A 111 6.61 15.46 -6.95
N GLU A 112 6.02 15.27 -8.12
CA GLU A 112 6.32 16.05 -9.33
C GLU A 112 5.97 17.53 -9.18
N ASN A 113 5.02 17.86 -8.29
CA ASN A 113 4.57 19.22 -8.05
C ASN A 113 5.35 19.97 -6.95
N ASN A 114 6.16 19.27 -6.16
CA ASN A 114 6.92 19.84 -5.04
C ASN A 114 8.28 20.41 -5.49
N MET A 115 8.27 21.55 -6.18
CA MET A 115 9.49 22.37 -6.42
C MET A 115 10.01 23.09 -5.15
N HIS A 116 9.32 22.97 -4.01
CA HIS A 116 9.79 23.44 -2.70
C HIS A 116 9.37 22.49 -1.56
N PRO A 117 10.29 22.10 -0.65
CA PRO A 117 10.07 21.07 0.39
C PRO A 117 9.22 21.53 1.59
N LYS A 118 8.44 22.60 1.47
CA LYS A 118 7.66 23.17 2.59
C LYS A 118 6.14 22.94 2.50
N HIS A 119 5.66 22.21 1.51
CA HIS A 119 4.24 21.88 1.36
C HIS A 119 4.05 20.36 1.30
N CYS A 120 4.50 19.67 2.36
CA CYS A 120 4.03 18.31 2.61
C CYS A 120 2.54 18.38 2.98
N ASN A 121 1.75 17.46 2.40
CA ASN A 121 0.35 17.16 2.67
C ASN A 121 -0.68 17.70 1.66
N LEU A 122 -0.37 17.70 0.35
CA LEU A 122 -1.42 17.80 -0.68
C LEU A 122 -2.41 16.63 -0.60
N LEU A 123 -1.88 15.44 -0.30
CA LEU A 123 -2.63 14.27 0.16
C LEU A 123 -2.44 14.15 1.66
N GLY A 124 -3.55 14.05 2.40
CA GLY A 124 -3.51 13.82 3.84
C GLY A 124 -2.90 12.47 4.20
N GLU A 125 -2.40 12.34 5.44
CA GLU A 125 -1.77 11.12 5.94
C GLU A 125 -2.68 9.88 5.78
N GLU A 126 -3.99 10.04 5.91
CA GLU A 126 -4.96 8.93 5.80
C GLU A 126 -5.01 8.33 4.38
N LEU A 127 -4.97 9.18 3.35
CA LEU A 127 -4.96 8.71 1.95
C LEU A 127 -3.62 8.07 1.60
N LEU A 128 -2.51 8.65 2.07
CA LEU A 128 -1.18 8.07 1.87
C LEU A 128 -1.05 6.70 2.57
N GLU A 129 -1.55 6.59 3.79
CA GLU A 129 -1.66 5.33 4.52
C GLU A 129 -2.50 4.32 3.75
N CYS A 130 -3.66 4.73 3.22
CA CYS A 130 -4.53 3.87 2.42
C CYS A 130 -3.83 3.38 1.14
N LEU A 131 -3.15 4.25 0.39
CA LEU A 131 -2.43 3.87 -0.83
C LEU A 131 -1.30 2.87 -0.54
N SER A 132 -0.54 3.08 0.53
CA SER A 132 0.48 2.11 0.97
C SER A 132 -0.12 0.81 1.48
N TRP A 133 -1.21 0.86 2.25
CA TRP A 133 -1.95 -0.34 2.65
C TRP A 133 -2.37 -1.17 1.44
N ARG A 134 -3.05 -0.54 0.47
CA ARG A 134 -3.63 -1.20 -0.70
C ARG A 134 -2.56 -1.88 -1.55
N ARG A 135 -1.42 -1.21 -1.81
CA ARG A 135 -0.27 -1.80 -2.50
C ARG A 135 0.35 -2.97 -1.74
N GLY A 136 0.54 -2.81 -0.43
CA GLY A 136 1.09 -3.85 0.43
C GLY A 136 0.19 -5.10 0.50
N ALA A 137 -1.11 -4.90 0.70
CA ALA A 137 -2.11 -5.96 0.76
C ALA A 137 -2.25 -6.69 -0.58
N LEU A 138 -2.27 -5.97 -1.71
CA LEU A 138 -2.30 -6.59 -3.04
C LEU A 138 -1.08 -7.51 -3.26
N LEU A 139 0.12 -7.03 -2.94
CA LEU A 139 1.33 -7.83 -3.04
C LEU A 139 1.35 -9.00 -2.07
N TYR A 140 0.82 -8.82 -0.86
CA TYR A 140 0.63 -9.91 0.10
C TYR A 140 -0.26 -11.02 -0.49
N MET A 141 -1.45 -10.67 -0.97
CA MET A 141 -2.40 -11.65 -1.54
C MET A 141 -1.81 -12.35 -2.76
N TYR A 142 -1.13 -11.60 -3.64
CA TYR A 142 -0.48 -12.19 -4.80
C TYR A 142 0.66 -13.14 -4.39
N CYS A 143 1.55 -12.72 -3.50
CA CYS A 143 2.63 -13.57 -2.99
C CYS A 143 2.07 -14.81 -2.29
N HIS A 144 0.98 -14.67 -1.53
CA HIS A 144 0.30 -15.78 -0.89
C HIS A 144 -0.14 -16.84 -1.90
N SER A 145 -0.81 -16.45 -2.98
CA SER A 145 -1.19 -17.39 -4.06
C SER A 145 0.03 -18.00 -4.76
N LEU A 146 1.11 -17.23 -4.97
CA LEU A 146 2.35 -17.75 -5.55
C LEU A 146 3.05 -18.77 -4.65
N THR A 147 3.04 -18.60 -3.32
CA THR A 147 3.69 -19.53 -2.37
C THR A 147 3.04 -20.91 -2.36
N LYS A 148 1.79 -21.03 -2.85
CA LYS A 148 1.09 -22.31 -3.04
C LYS A 148 1.53 -23.05 -4.32
N ARG A 149 2.18 -22.35 -5.26
CA ARG A 149 2.57 -22.87 -6.60
C ARG A 149 4.03 -23.33 -6.62
N LYS A 150 4.26 -24.59 -6.21
CA LYS A 150 5.62 -25.17 -6.10
C LYS A 150 6.45 -25.05 -7.37
N GLU A 151 5.88 -25.34 -8.54
CA GLU A 151 6.62 -25.29 -9.81
C GLU A 151 7.03 -23.86 -10.20
N TRP A 152 6.18 -22.87 -9.90
CA TRP A 152 6.47 -21.47 -10.16
C TRP A 152 7.62 -20.98 -9.28
N LEU A 153 7.60 -21.33 -7.98
CA LEU A 153 8.63 -20.94 -7.02
C LEU A 153 10.03 -21.42 -7.44
N LEU A 154 10.13 -22.65 -7.99
CA LEU A 154 11.39 -23.19 -8.49
C LEU A 154 12.00 -22.37 -9.64
N ARG A 155 11.15 -21.72 -10.45
CA ARG A 155 11.57 -20.98 -11.65
C ARG A 155 11.75 -19.48 -11.40
N LYS A 156 11.02 -18.91 -10.43
CA LYS A 156 10.81 -17.45 -10.29
C LYS A 156 10.98 -16.93 -8.86
N SER A 157 11.77 -17.61 -8.03
CA SER A 157 12.04 -17.21 -6.64
C SER A 157 12.70 -15.82 -6.50
N THR A 158 13.49 -15.37 -7.48
CA THR A 158 14.03 -13.99 -7.52
C THR A 158 12.92 -12.95 -7.67
N LEU A 159 11.93 -13.24 -8.51
CA LEU A 159 10.77 -12.37 -8.73
C LEU A 159 9.87 -12.32 -7.50
N LEU A 160 9.69 -13.47 -6.82
CA LEU A 160 9.01 -13.49 -5.51
C LEU A 160 9.71 -12.56 -4.52
N LYS A 161 11.05 -12.67 -4.39
CA LYS A 161 11.82 -11.83 -3.47
C LYS A 161 11.57 -10.33 -3.73
N LYS A 162 11.51 -9.91 -5.00
CA LYS A 162 11.18 -8.52 -5.36
C LYS A 162 9.79 -8.12 -4.87
N TYR A 163 8.76 -8.92 -5.14
CA TYR A 163 7.39 -8.64 -4.69
C TYR A 163 7.27 -8.62 -3.17
N LEU A 164 7.99 -9.51 -2.47
CA LEU A 164 8.03 -9.53 -1.01
C LEU A 164 8.65 -8.24 -0.46
N VAL A 165 9.82 -7.84 -0.96
CA VAL A 165 10.51 -6.61 -0.53
C VAL A 165 9.66 -5.37 -0.77
N ASP A 166 9.05 -5.26 -1.95
CA ASP A 166 8.20 -4.11 -2.29
C ASP A 166 6.93 -4.08 -1.42
N GLY A 167 6.27 -5.22 -1.21
CA GLY A 167 5.08 -5.31 -0.36
C GLY A 167 5.36 -5.01 1.11
N ILE A 168 6.45 -5.54 1.66
CA ILE A 168 6.91 -5.20 3.02
C ILE A 168 7.21 -3.70 3.13
N SER A 169 7.88 -3.13 2.13
CA SER A 169 8.19 -1.69 2.13
C SER A 169 6.93 -0.84 2.18
N TYR A 170 5.89 -1.19 1.40
CA TYR A 170 4.61 -0.48 1.46
C TYR A 170 3.89 -0.65 2.81
N LEU A 171 3.87 -1.85 3.38
CA LEU A 171 3.25 -2.08 4.70
C LEU A 171 4.01 -1.33 5.81
N LEU A 172 5.34 -1.27 5.76
CA LEU A 172 6.12 -0.48 6.70
C LEU A 172 5.87 1.02 6.52
N GLN A 173 5.74 1.52 5.29
CA GLN A 173 5.35 2.92 5.05
C GLN A 173 3.97 3.22 5.64
N MET A 174 2.98 2.36 5.39
CA MET A 174 1.63 2.45 5.92
C MET A 174 1.64 2.64 7.44
N LEU A 175 2.39 1.78 8.16
CA LEU A 175 2.50 1.83 9.62
C LEU A 175 3.23 3.07 10.18
N ASN A 176 3.83 3.90 9.33
CA ASN A 176 4.63 5.06 9.72
C ASN A 176 4.08 6.40 9.21
N TYR A 177 2.93 6.45 8.53
CA TYR A 177 2.37 7.73 8.08
C TYR A 177 1.85 8.58 9.23
N ARG A 178 1.17 7.97 10.21
CA ARG A 178 0.66 8.68 11.38
C ARG A 178 1.67 8.64 12.52
N CYS A 179 1.81 9.77 13.21
CA CYS A 179 2.64 9.85 14.41
C CYS A 179 1.93 9.22 15.63
N PRO A 180 2.58 8.33 16.39
CA PRO A 180 2.03 7.83 17.64
C PRO A 180 1.74 8.95 18.66
N VAL A 181 0.68 8.77 19.45
CA VAL A 181 0.27 9.77 20.46
C VAL A 181 1.19 9.73 21.67
N GLN A 182 1.71 10.89 22.08
CA GLN A 182 2.50 10.99 23.31
C GLN A 182 1.59 11.06 24.54
N LEU A 183 1.71 10.07 25.43
CA LEU A 183 1.00 10.03 26.71
C LEU A 183 1.79 10.81 27.77
N ASN A 184 1.81 12.15 27.67
CA ASN A 184 2.49 13.04 28.61
C ASN A 184 1.63 13.33 29.86
N GLU A 185 2.25 13.82 30.93
CA GLU A 185 1.54 14.30 32.12
C GLU A 185 0.55 15.41 31.75
N GLY A 186 -0.76 15.18 31.97
CA GLY A 186 -1.84 16.11 31.65
C GLY A 186 -2.82 15.65 30.55
N VAL A 187 -2.53 14.55 29.86
CA VAL A 187 -3.49 13.93 28.92
C VAL A 187 -4.47 13.06 29.70
N SER A 188 -5.76 13.42 29.69
CA SER A 188 -6.83 12.60 30.22
C SER A 188 -7.38 11.68 29.13
N PHE A 189 -7.35 10.37 29.35
CA PHE A 189 -7.97 9.38 28.48
C PHE A 189 -9.08 8.65 29.25
N GLN A 190 -10.17 8.36 28.54
CA GLN A 190 -11.31 7.64 29.11
C GLN A 190 -11.04 6.13 29.18
N ASP A 191 -10.34 5.60 28.17
CA ASP A 191 -9.99 4.20 28.05
C ASP A 191 -8.47 4.04 27.93
N LEU A 192 -7.88 3.30 28.87
CA LEU A 192 -6.43 3.12 28.96
C LEU A 192 -5.89 2.28 27.80
N ASP A 193 -6.65 1.29 27.33
CA ASP A 193 -6.16 0.38 26.29
C ASP A 193 -6.17 1.05 24.90
N THR A 194 -7.16 1.90 24.62
CA THR A 194 -7.18 2.81 23.46
C THR A 194 -5.99 3.76 23.51
N ALA A 195 -5.70 4.36 24.67
CA ALA A 195 -4.54 5.24 24.82
C ALA A 195 -3.22 4.50 24.53
N LYS A 196 -3.07 3.26 25.03
CA LYS A 196 -1.91 2.42 24.73
C LYS A 196 -1.80 2.12 23.24
N LEU A 197 -2.89 1.79 22.55
CA LEU A 197 -2.91 1.52 21.11
C LEU A 197 -2.45 2.74 20.31
N LEU A 198 -3.00 3.92 20.58
CA LEU A 198 -2.62 5.16 19.90
C LEU A 198 -1.16 5.53 20.17
N SER A 199 -0.66 5.30 21.39
CA SER A 199 0.75 5.51 21.73
C SER A 199 1.70 4.50 21.08
N ALA A 200 1.19 3.32 20.73
CA ALA A 200 1.91 2.32 19.94
C ALA A 200 1.78 2.57 18.43
N GLY A 201 1.06 3.62 18.00
CA GLY A 201 0.81 3.93 16.58
C GLY A 201 -0.13 2.93 15.91
N ILE A 202 -1.16 2.48 16.63
CA ILE A 202 -2.19 1.56 16.11
C ILE A 202 -3.52 2.29 16.14
N PHE A 203 -4.04 2.59 14.95
CA PHE A 203 -5.23 3.41 14.79
C PHE A 203 -6.45 2.63 14.28
N SER A 204 -6.23 1.41 13.80
CA SER A 204 -7.28 0.54 13.24
C SER A 204 -6.84 -0.92 13.24
N ASP A 205 -7.80 -1.82 13.02
CA ASP A 205 -7.57 -3.24 12.73
C ASP A 205 -6.65 -3.48 11.52
N ILE A 206 -6.69 -2.58 10.52
CA ILE A 206 -5.80 -2.61 9.36
C ILE A 206 -4.33 -2.58 9.77
N HIS A 207 -3.96 -1.84 10.84
CA HIS A 207 -2.57 -1.84 11.34
C HIS A 207 -2.15 -3.22 11.84
N LEU A 208 -3.06 -3.98 12.46
CA LEU A 208 -2.79 -5.33 12.95
C LEU A 208 -2.64 -6.31 11.78
N LEU A 209 -3.49 -6.18 10.77
CA LEU A 209 -3.37 -6.95 9.52
C LEU A 209 -2.05 -6.64 8.82
N ALA A 210 -1.65 -5.38 8.72
CA ALA A 210 -0.37 -4.97 8.13
C ALA A 210 0.83 -5.58 8.86
N MET A 211 0.80 -5.62 10.20
CA MET A 211 1.86 -6.28 10.97
C MET A 211 1.93 -7.78 10.69
N MET A 212 0.78 -8.47 10.62
CA MET A 212 0.74 -9.90 10.28
C MET A 212 1.22 -10.17 8.86
N TYR A 213 0.69 -9.45 7.87
CA TYR A 213 1.08 -9.60 6.47
C TYR A 213 2.58 -9.35 6.28
N CYS A 214 3.12 -8.31 6.92
CA CYS A 214 4.54 -8.03 6.91
C CYS A 214 5.37 -9.19 7.48
N GLY A 215 4.96 -9.75 8.62
CA GLY A 215 5.62 -10.90 9.23
C GLY A 215 5.55 -12.17 8.39
N GLU A 216 4.41 -12.46 7.77
CA GLU A 216 4.24 -13.61 6.87
C GLU A 216 5.07 -13.47 5.59
N MET A 217 5.14 -12.27 5.00
CA MET A 217 5.99 -12.01 3.84
C MET A 217 7.48 -12.16 4.19
N CYS A 218 7.89 -11.74 5.40
CA CYS A 218 9.24 -11.98 5.90
C CYS A 218 9.55 -13.47 6.04
N TYR A 219 8.60 -14.24 6.58
CA TYR A 219 8.70 -15.69 6.66
C TYR A 219 8.83 -16.35 5.28
N TRP A 220 8.03 -15.95 4.29
CA TRP A 220 8.16 -16.46 2.93
C TRP A 220 9.50 -16.08 2.30
N GLY A 221 10.01 -14.88 2.57
CA GLY A 221 11.32 -14.44 2.10
C GLY A 221 12.45 -15.35 2.58
N LEU A 222 12.49 -15.66 3.88
CA LEU A 222 13.49 -16.59 4.42
C LEU A 222 13.26 -18.03 3.94
N LYS A 223 12.01 -18.49 3.91
CA LYS A 223 11.69 -19.87 3.55
C LYS A 223 11.94 -20.20 2.07
N HIS A 224 11.75 -19.24 1.17
CA HIS A 224 11.74 -19.48 -0.28
C HIS A 224 12.85 -18.76 -1.05
N CYS A 225 13.55 -17.80 -0.43
CA CYS A 225 14.56 -16.98 -1.11
C CYS A 225 15.96 -16.99 -0.46
N ALA A 226 16.20 -17.82 0.56
CA ALA A 226 17.47 -17.85 1.32
C ALA A 226 18.70 -18.33 0.53
N ASP A 227 18.53 -19.10 -0.55
CA ASP A 227 19.66 -19.72 -1.28
C ASP A 227 20.29 -18.83 -2.37
N GLN A 228 19.94 -17.54 -2.44
CA GLN A 228 20.35 -16.69 -3.56
C GLN A 228 21.47 -15.72 -3.19
N GLN A 229 22.65 -15.94 -3.80
CA GLN A 229 23.73 -14.96 -3.90
C GLN A 229 23.20 -13.67 -4.55
N PRO A 230 23.76 -12.49 -4.20
CA PRO A 230 23.37 -11.23 -4.82
C PRO A 230 23.74 -11.24 -6.31
N GLU A 231 22.75 -11.43 -7.19
CA GLU A 231 22.96 -11.25 -8.62
C GLU A 231 23.09 -9.75 -8.94
N ASN A 232 24.07 -9.43 -9.78
CA ASN A 232 24.28 -8.10 -10.33
C ASN A 232 23.00 -7.65 -11.02
N TYR A 233 22.46 -6.52 -10.57
CA TYR A 233 21.31 -5.85 -11.17
C TYR A 233 21.57 -5.57 -12.67
N GLU A 234 21.00 -6.39 -13.56
CA GLU A 234 20.76 -5.92 -14.92
C GLU A 234 19.58 -4.94 -14.87
N VAL A 235 19.87 -3.71 -15.27
CA VAL A 235 18.91 -2.61 -15.36
C VAL A 235 17.95 -2.90 -16.49
N ASP A 236 16.83 -3.57 -16.17
CA ASP A 236 15.69 -3.59 -17.09
C ASP A 236 15.10 -2.18 -17.12
N THR A 237 15.30 -1.52 -18.25
CA THR A 237 14.92 -0.12 -18.46
C THR A 237 13.44 -0.08 -18.81
N GLY A 238 12.60 -0.29 -17.79
CA GLY A 238 11.14 -0.30 -17.92
C GLY A 238 10.49 0.37 -16.71
N VAL A 239 10.32 1.70 -16.81
CA VAL A 239 9.53 2.58 -15.92
C VAL A 239 9.76 2.36 -14.41
N SER A 240 10.89 2.87 -13.93
CA SER A 240 11.12 3.12 -12.50
C SER A 240 10.57 4.52 -12.17
N GLY A 241 9.33 4.57 -11.69
CA GLY A 241 8.77 5.74 -11.02
C GLY A 241 9.11 5.70 -9.54
N ALA A 242 9.73 6.78 -9.04
CA ALA A 242 10.19 7.03 -7.66
C ALA A 242 11.47 6.30 -7.21
N SER A 243 12.62 6.76 -7.68
CA SER A 243 13.91 6.55 -7.00
C SER A 243 14.24 7.74 -6.09
N TYR A 244 14.28 7.48 -4.78
CA TYR A 244 14.98 8.28 -3.76
C TYR A 244 16.15 7.43 -3.23
N PRO A 245 17.18 8.05 -2.62
CA PRO A 245 18.58 7.84 -2.98
C PRO A 245 19.09 6.41 -2.71
N THR A 246 19.92 6.01 -3.67
CA THR A 246 20.94 4.96 -3.68
C THR A 246 21.57 4.67 -2.31
N HIS A 247 20.91 3.82 -1.52
CA HIS A 247 21.45 2.82 -0.60
C HIS A 247 20.24 2.02 -0.10
N LYS A 248 19.73 1.09 -0.93
CA LYS A 248 18.71 0.13 -0.48
C LYS A 248 19.45 -0.82 0.48
N GLU A 249 19.48 -0.45 1.76
CA GLU A 249 19.87 -1.37 2.83
C GLU A 249 19.07 -2.65 2.57
N LEU A 250 19.79 -3.76 2.35
CA LEU A 250 19.15 -5.03 1.99
C LEU A 250 18.15 -5.34 3.09
N LEU A 251 16.88 -5.48 2.73
CA LEU A 251 15.82 -5.76 3.68
C LEU A 251 16.15 -7.06 4.41
N ASP A 252 16.44 -6.96 5.71
CA ASP A 252 16.61 -8.11 6.58
C ASP A 252 15.23 -8.64 6.95
N PHE A 253 14.79 -9.69 6.23
CA PHE A 253 13.51 -10.34 6.48
C PHE A 253 13.38 -10.81 7.93
N GLN A 254 14.46 -11.28 8.55
CA GLN A 254 14.39 -11.77 9.92
C GLN A 254 14.20 -10.64 10.90
N GLU A 255 15.05 -9.61 10.84
CA GLU A 255 14.98 -8.48 11.78
C GLU A 255 13.62 -7.78 11.70
N VAL A 256 13.17 -7.48 10.47
CA VAL A 256 11.89 -6.82 10.22
C VAL A 256 10.73 -7.70 10.71
N GLY A 257 10.73 -8.98 10.35
CA GLY A 257 9.69 -9.93 10.73
C GLY A 257 9.60 -10.12 12.25
N GLU A 258 10.72 -10.25 12.94
CA GLU A 258 10.75 -10.38 14.39
C GLU A 258 10.22 -9.13 15.09
N LYS A 259 10.71 -7.95 14.68
CA LYS A 259 10.30 -6.67 15.27
C LYS A 259 8.80 -6.48 15.13
N ILE A 260 8.25 -6.73 13.94
CA ILE A 260 6.84 -6.45 13.66
C ILE A 260 5.91 -7.45 14.34
N LEU A 261 6.25 -8.75 14.34
CA LEU A 261 5.41 -9.78 14.96
C LEU A 261 5.48 -9.74 16.49
N LYS A 262 6.63 -9.39 17.09
CA LYS A 262 6.69 -9.14 18.54
C LYS A 262 5.75 -7.99 18.95
N LYS A 263 5.71 -6.92 18.15
CA LYS A 263 4.77 -5.80 18.36
C LYS A 263 3.31 -6.27 18.23
N TYR A 264 2.97 -7.01 17.17
CA TYR A 264 1.64 -7.59 16.97
C TYR A 264 1.19 -8.43 18.17
N VAL A 265 2.00 -9.41 18.59
CA VAL A 265 1.67 -10.30 19.73
C VAL A 265 1.49 -9.49 21.02
N SER A 266 2.39 -8.54 21.30
CA SER A 266 2.30 -7.70 22.49
C SER A 266 1.01 -6.88 22.55
N VAL A 267 0.50 -6.44 21.39
CA VAL A 267 -0.71 -5.64 21.28
C VAL A 267 -1.96 -6.53 21.40
N CYS A 268 -1.99 -7.64 20.68
CA CYS A 268 -3.10 -8.59 20.69
C CYS A 268 -3.31 -9.24 22.07
N GLU A 269 -2.23 -9.56 22.79
CA GLU A 269 -2.32 -10.19 24.13
C GLU A 269 -2.35 -9.18 25.28
N GLY A 270 -2.14 -7.90 24.96
CA GLY A 270 -2.21 -6.78 25.90
C GLY A 270 -3.53 -6.00 25.73
N PRO A 271 -3.49 -4.77 25.16
CA PRO A 271 -4.66 -3.90 25.06
C PRO A 271 -5.82 -4.48 24.25
N LEU A 272 -5.60 -5.49 23.41
CA LEU A 272 -6.67 -6.13 22.61
C LEU A 272 -7.01 -7.56 23.05
N LYS A 273 -6.62 -7.96 24.27
CA LYS A 273 -6.83 -9.33 24.75
C LYS A 273 -8.28 -9.80 24.69
N GLU A 274 -9.22 -8.89 24.91
CA GLU A 274 -10.67 -9.17 24.88
C GLU A 274 -11.25 -9.20 23.46
N GLN A 275 -10.48 -8.82 22.45
CA GLN A 275 -10.91 -8.74 21.03
C GLN A 275 -10.53 -10.00 20.23
N GLU A 276 -10.08 -11.06 20.91
CA GLU A 276 -9.85 -12.42 20.36
C GLU A 276 -8.95 -12.50 19.09
N TRP A 277 -8.03 -11.55 18.92
CA TRP A 277 -7.04 -11.61 17.83
C TRP A 277 -6.13 -12.84 17.97
N ASN A 278 -5.99 -13.60 16.87
CA ASN A 278 -5.24 -14.86 16.89
C ASN A 278 -3.71 -14.64 16.76
N THR A 279 -2.96 -14.97 17.81
CA THR A 279 -1.48 -14.86 17.83
C THR A 279 -0.75 -16.16 17.51
N THR A 280 -1.46 -17.25 17.23
CA THR A 280 -0.87 -18.58 17.04
C THR A 280 0.10 -18.60 15.86
N ASN A 281 -0.31 -18.09 14.70
CA ASN A 281 0.53 -18.05 13.51
C ASN A 281 1.75 -17.13 13.70
N ALA A 282 1.54 -15.93 14.29
CA ALA A 282 2.62 -15.00 14.61
C ALA A 282 3.71 -15.65 15.49
N LYS A 283 3.30 -16.39 16.53
CA LYS A 283 4.21 -17.11 17.43
C LYS A 283 4.94 -18.25 16.71
N GLN A 284 4.26 -18.98 15.82
CA GLN A 284 4.90 -20.03 15.01
C GLN A 284 6.00 -19.45 14.10
N ILE A 285 5.72 -18.31 13.45
CA ILE A 285 6.69 -17.62 12.61
C ILE A 285 7.87 -17.07 13.43
N LEU A 286 7.60 -16.48 14.60
CA LEU A 286 8.66 -16.01 15.51
C LEU A 286 9.57 -17.16 15.95
N ASN A 287 9.01 -18.34 16.25
CA ASN A 287 9.82 -19.53 16.57
C ASN A 287 10.68 -19.98 15.38
N PHE A 288 10.15 -19.87 14.16
CA PHE A 288 10.92 -20.17 12.94
C PHE A 288 12.11 -19.22 12.77
N PHE A 289 11.94 -17.92 13.02
CA PHE A 289 13.04 -16.94 12.97
C PHE A 289 14.14 -17.27 13.99
N GLN A 290 13.77 -17.60 15.23
CA GLN A 290 14.72 -18.00 16.26
C GLN A 290 15.55 -19.24 15.89
N GLN A 291 14.95 -20.18 15.15
CA GLN A 291 15.64 -21.39 14.68
C GLN A 291 16.61 -21.11 13.52
N HIS A 292 16.39 -20.05 12.74
CA HIS A 292 17.28 -19.64 11.64
C HIS A 292 18.51 -18.85 12.12
N CYS A 293 18.55 -18.42 13.38
CA CYS A 293 19.73 -17.79 14.01
C CYS A 293 20.82 -18.76 14.49
N ASN A 294 20.49 -20.05 14.64
CA ASN A 294 21.40 -21.08 15.19
C ASN A 294 21.97 -21.97 14.09
#